data_AF-A0A1T4QRD5-F1
#
_entry.id   AF-A0A1T4QRD5-F1
#
_cell.length_a   1.000
_cell.length_b   1.000
_cell.length_c   1.000
_cell.angle_alpha   90.00
_cell.angle_beta   90.00
_cell.angle_gamma   90.00
#
_symmetry.space_group_name_H-M   'P 1'
#
loop_
_entity.id
_entity.type
_entity.pdbx_description
1 polymer ?
#
loop_
_entity_poly.entity_id
_entity_poly.type
_entity_poly.pdbx_seq_one_letter_code
_entity_poly.pdbx_strand_id
1 'polypeptide(L)'
;MIKFNNYSPLIFSILICSYGMSTASIASTENFVYNAFLAIIITIYFFLRLARNQIFNKNILVLLFLSLIPLMITSRMNLASLFLMITLVLLKNKIFHSNERRTYLLISLCLLVLVFFANHFFDFNAAYSKEIFNPREEKFIYREALGFTHPNQAMLKALGISLIILLGCTRRNVVRYSVFTLIFIFILYYFTESRTVPFVILITSCFLVLFRKKLDEDVPIFLKKIVSLYPLMFLALTLISMNLSQNVFLNLLFSGRLGFYHTAFASYGLTLFGNPVIEKSSTIVVDSSYLNTLLSKGVLFFFCYALIYKCATNLTIMTYKKAILTTSFFMCAFTETMFFKFDLMFALLLILFYDKRCENYEKNFNLS
;
A
#
# COMPACT_ATOMS: atom_id res chain seq x y z
N MET A 1 -12.22 -27.50 -19.70
CA MET A 1 -12.63 -26.13 -19.29
C MET A 1 -11.90 -25.76 -18.00
N ILE A 2 -10.76 -25.06 -18.07
CA ILE A 2 -9.94 -24.73 -16.90
C ILE A 2 -10.64 -23.61 -16.11
N LYS A 3 -11.06 -23.88 -14.86
CA LYS A 3 -11.67 -22.89 -13.96
C LYS A 3 -10.64 -21.82 -13.53
N PHE A 4 -10.38 -20.81 -14.36
CA PHE A 4 -9.63 -19.61 -13.98
C PHE A 4 -10.48 -18.66 -13.11
N ASN A 5 -11.02 -19.13 -11.99
CA ASN A 5 -11.52 -18.20 -10.95
C ASN A 5 -10.38 -17.71 -10.04
N ASN A 6 -9.15 -18.12 -10.33
CA ASN A 6 -8.00 -17.84 -9.49
C ASN A 6 -7.40 -16.48 -9.84
N TYR A 7 -7.41 -15.52 -8.90
CA TYR A 7 -6.61 -14.30 -9.02
C TYR A 7 -5.12 -14.56 -8.78
N SER A 8 -4.73 -15.78 -8.40
CA SER A 8 -3.34 -16.16 -8.10
C SER A 8 -2.31 -15.76 -9.18
N PRO A 9 -2.56 -15.92 -10.49
CA PRO A 9 -1.60 -15.47 -11.51
C PRO A 9 -1.41 -13.95 -11.50
N LEU A 10 -2.49 -13.19 -11.36
CA LEU A 10 -2.45 -11.73 -11.25
C LEU A 10 -1.69 -11.29 -10.00
N ILE A 11 -1.98 -11.93 -8.87
CA ILE A 11 -1.30 -11.68 -7.59
C ILE A 11 0.19 -11.95 -7.72
N PHE A 12 0.56 -13.07 -8.33
CA PHE A 12 1.94 -13.46 -8.57
C PHE A 12 2.68 -12.44 -9.45
N SER A 13 2.10 -12.05 -10.58
CA SER A 13 2.69 -11.04 -11.46
C SER A 13 2.86 -9.69 -10.77
N ILE A 14 1.86 -9.24 -10.01
CA ILE A 14 1.94 -7.98 -9.24
C ILE A 14 3.08 -8.03 -8.23
N LEU A 15 3.17 -9.13 -7.47
CA LEU A 15 4.18 -9.28 -6.43
C LEU A 15 5.59 -9.41 -7.01
N ILE A 16 5.80 -10.18 -8.08
CA ILE A 16 7.12 -10.30 -8.70
C ILE A 16 7.61 -8.97 -9.24
N CYS A 17 6.78 -8.25 -9.98
CA CYS A 17 7.19 -6.95 -10.53
C CYS A 17 7.43 -5.95 -9.39
N SER A 18 6.59 -5.96 -8.36
CA SER A 18 6.73 -5.05 -7.22
C SER A 18 7.99 -5.33 -6.39
N TYR A 19 8.39 -6.58 -6.22
CA TYR A 19 9.64 -6.95 -5.55
C TYR A 19 10.84 -6.63 -6.45
N GLY A 20 10.77 -6.97 -7.74
CA GLY A 20 11.79 -6.64 -8.73
C GLY A 20 12.10 -5.14 -8.79
N MET A 21 11.08 -4.27 -8.80
CA MET A 21 11.28 -2.82 -8.76
C MET A 21 11.94 -2.33 -7.48
N SER A 22 11.69 -2.99 -6.34
CA SER A 22 12.29 -2.60 -5.06
C SER A 22 13.72 -3.10 -4.88
N THR A 23 14.12 -4.11 -5.66
CA THR A 23 15.45 -4.72 -5.61
C THR A 23 16.32 -4.37 -6.83
N ALA A 24 15.78 -3.85 -7.92
CA ALA A 24 16.55 -3.41 -9.06
C ALA A 24 17.35 -2.15 -8.69
N SER A 25 18.68 -2.25 -8.75
CA SER A 25 19.65 -1.19 -8.43
C SER A 25 19.78 -0.11 -9.52
N ILE A 26 18.88 -0.11 -10.51
CA ILE A 26 19.14 0.48 -11.82
C ILE A 26 18.14 1.61 -12.10
N ALA A 27 18.67 2.66 -12.73
CA ALA A 27 18.07 3.95 -13.02
C ALA A 27 16.61 3.92 -13.53
N SER A 28 15.98 5.10 -13.45
CA SER A 28 14.59 5.45 -13.83
C SER A 28 13.99 4.80 -15.09
N THR A 29 14.82 4.29 -16.01
CA THR A 29 14.43 3.59 -17.24
C THR A 29 13.88 2.18 -17.01
N GLU A 30 14.29 1.46 -15.95
CA GLU A 30 13.76 0.11 -15.68
C GLU A 30 12.43 0.13 -14.93
N ASN A 31 12.22 1.12 -14.06
CA ASN A 31 10.93 1.38 -13.43
C ASN A 31 9.81 1.64 -14.47
N PHE A 32 10.16 2.16 -15.64
CA PHE A 32 9.25 2.31 -16.77
C PHE A 32 8.82 0.93 -17.32
N VAL A 33 9.77 0.03 -17.57
CA VAL A 33 9.50 -1.32 -18.12
C VAL A 33 8.60 -2.14 -17.18
N TYR A 34 8.91 -2.16 -15.87
CA TYR A 34 8.08 -2.89 -14.90
C TYR A 34 6.66 -2.31 -14.78
N ASN A 35 6.51 -0.98 -14.83
CA ASN A 35 5.20 -0.33 -14.82
C ASN A 35 4.40 -0.62 -16.11
N ALA A 36 5.04 -0.62 -17.29
CA ALA A 36 4.42 -1.05 -18.55
C ALA A 36 3.95 -2.48 -18.46
N PHE A 37 4.83 -3.37 -18.02
CA PHE A 37 4.57 -4.80 -17.96
C PHE A 37 3.39 -5.09 -17.03
N LEU A 38 3.35 -4.44 -15.86
CA LEU A 38 2.19 -4.47 -14.96
C LEU A 38 0.93 -3.96 -15.65
N ALA A 39 0.97 -2.78 -16.25
CA ALA A 39 -0.19 -2.21 -16.93
C ALA A 39 -0.71 -3.15 -18.03
N ILE A 40 0.17 -3.77 -18.82
CA ILE A 40 -0.17 -4.74 -19.86
C ILE A 40 -0.80 -6.00 -19.27
N ILE A 41 -0.17 -6.63 -18.26
CA ILE A 41 -0.72 -7.85 -17.63
C ILE A 41 -2.11 -7.61 -17.08
N ILE A 42 -2.32 -6.47 -16.41
CA ILE A 42 -3.62 -6.12 -15.82
C ILE A 42 -4.65 -5.81 -16.89
N THR A 43 -4.25 -5.11 -17.95
CA THR A 43 -5.13 -4.83 -19.10
C THR A 43 -5.56 -6.13 -19.78
N ILE A 44 -4.62 -7.05 -20.02
CA ILE A 44 -4.90 -8.38 -20.59
C ILE A 44 -5.84 -9.15 -19.65
N TYR A 45 -5.54 -9.22 -18.35
CA TYR A 45 -6.37 -9.93 -17.38
C TYR A 45 -7.79 -9.34 -17.31
N PHE A 46 -7.90 -8.01 -17.39
CA PHE A 46 -9.18 -7.30 -17.42
C PHE A 46 -9.99 -7.65 -18.68
N PHE A 47 -9.37 -7.59 -19.87
CA PHE A 47 -10.05 -7.94 -21.13
C PHE A 47 -10.43 -9.42 -21.22
N LEU A 48 -9.53 -10.33 -20.79
CA LEU A 48 -9.84 -11.76 -20.69
C LEU A 48 -11.06 -12.03 -19.81
N ARG A 49 -11.23 -11.22 -18.75
CA ARG A 49 -12.35 -11.34 -17.83
C ARG A 49 -13.62 -10.69 -18.33
N LEU A 50 -13.53 -9.55 -19.02
CA LEU A 50 -14.66 -8.96 -19.74
C LEU A 50 -15.20 -9.90 -20.82
N ALA A 51 -14.31 -10.59 -21.55
CA ALA A 51 -14.69 -11.56 -22.57
C ALA A 51 -15.41 -12.78 -21.97
N ARG A 52 -15.10 -13.14 -20.72
CA ARG A 52 -15.67 -14.31 -20.04
C ARG A 52 -16.94 -14.02 -19.25
N ASN A 53 -17.00 -12.88 -18.57
CA ASN A 53 -18.17 -12.44 -17.82
C ASN A 53 -18.83 -11.34 -18.64
N GLN A 54 -19.96 -11.60 -19.29
CA GLN A 54 -20.78 -10.65 -20.07
C GLN A 54 -21.33 -9.46 -19.22
N ILE A 55 -20.50 -8.81 -18.42
CA ILE A 55 -20.87 -7.78 -17.46
C ILE A 55 -20.32 -6.47 -18.04
N PHE A 56 -20.96 -6.04 -19.13
CA PHE A 56 -20.75 -4.73 -19.73
C PHE A 56 -21.50 -3.69 -18.89
N ASN A 57 -20.79 -2.84 -18.16
CA ASN A 57 -21.38 -1.67 -17.51
C ASN A 57 -20.72 -0.41 -18.07
N LYS A 58 -21.51 0.51 -18.65
CA LYS A 58 -21.02 1.77 -19.22
C LYS A 58 -20.16 2.57 -18.23
N ASN A 59 -20.48 2.50 -16.94
CA ASN A 59 -19.71 3.17 -15.88
C ASN A 59 -18.29 2.61 -15.74
N ILE A 60 -18.08 1.32 -16.02
CA ILE A 60 -16.76 0.68 -15.99
C ILE A 60 -15.88 1.23 -17.10
N LEU A 61 -16.44 1.37 -18.30
CA LEU A 61 -15.73 1.85 -19.49
C LEU A 61 -15.37 3.34 -19.37
N VAL A 62 -16.29 4.16 -18.84
CA VAL A 62 -16.02 5.58 -18.54
C VAL A 62 -14.92 5.73 -17.50
N LEU A 63 -14.93 4.94 -16.42
CA LEU A 63 -13.91 5.01 -15.38
C LEU A 63 -12.53 4.55 -15.89
N LEU A 64 -12.48 3.50 -16.71
CA LEU A 64 -11.24 3.07 -17.38
C LEU A 64 -10.68 4.20 -18.24
N PHE A 65 -11.53 4.80 -19.07
CA PHE A 65 -11.15 5.91 -19.93
C PHE A 65 -10.62 7.09 -19.11
N LEU A 66 -11.32 7.48 -18.03
CA LEU A 66 -10.90 8.53 -17.10
C LEU A 66 -9.53 8.25 -16.46
N SER A 67 -9.21 7.00 -16.12
CA SER A 67 -7.87 6.66 -15.60
C SER A 67 -6.76 6.60 -16.64
N LEU A 68 -7.09 6.46 -17.93
CA LEU A 68 -6.13 6.53 -19.02
C LEU A 68 -5.82 7.98 -19.42
N ILE A 69 -6.72 8.94 -19.19
CA ILE A 69 -6.51 10.36 -19.53
C ILE A 69 -5.20 10.92 -18.94
N PRO A 70 -4.90 10.78 -17.63
CA PRO A 70 -3.64 11.27 -17.08
C PRO A 70 -2.42 10.59 -17.70
N LEU A 71 -2.51 9.28 -17.99
CA LEU A 71 -1.45 8.51 -18.63
C LEU A 71 -1.20 9.00 -20.06
N MET A 72 -2.25 9.22 -20.86
CA MET A 72 -2.14 9.64 -22.25
C MET A 72 -1.63 11.08 -22.38
N ILE A 73 -2.11 12.00 -21.53
CA ILE A 73 -1.70 13.41 -21.57
C ILE A 73 -0.25 13.58 -21.11
N THR A 74 0.16 12.89 -20.04
CA THR A 74 1.49 13.09 -19.45
C THR A 74 2.55 12.12 -19.99
N SER A 75 2.14 11.03 -20.65
CA SER A 75 3.01 9.90 -21.03
C SER A 75 3.77 9.26 -19.85
N ARG A 76 3.25 9.40 -18.62
CA ARG A 76 3.91 8.90 -17.41
C ARG A 76 3.27 7.60 -16.92
N MET A 77 4.01 6.50 -17.03
CA MET A 77 3.52 5.14 -16.72
C MET A 77 3.23 4.85 -15.25
N ASN A 78 3.84 5.58 -14.32
CA ASN A 78 3.52 5.54 -12.88
C ASN A 78 2.04 5.92 -12.58
N LEU A 79 1.37 6.63 -13.50
CA LEU A 79 -0.04 7.01 -13.38
C LEU A 79 -0.99 5.85 -13.72
N ALA A 80 -0.51 4.78 -14.38
CA ALA A 80 -1.27 3.56 -14.61
C ALA A 80 -1.72 2.87 -13.30
N SER A 81 -1.17 3.27 -12.16
CA SER A 81 -1.60 2.79 -10.84
C SER A 81 -3.03 3.14 -10.47
N LEU A 82 -3.54 4.29 -10.93
CA LEU A 82 -4.97 4.61 -10.83
C LEU A 82 -5.82 3.67 -11.67
N PHE A 83 -5.41 3.43 -12.92
CA PHE A 83 -6.08 2.51 -13.84
C PHE A 83 -6.17 1.10 -13.25
N LEU A 84 -5.11 0.63 -12.59
CA LEU A 84 -5.08 -0.65 -11.90
C LEU A 84 -6.06 -0.69 -10.72
N MET A 85 -6.08 0.35 -9.87
CA MET A 85 -7.07 0.43 -8.79
C MET A 85 -8.50 0.40 -9.31
N ILE A 86 -8.78 1.15 -10.37
CA ILE A 86 -10.10 1.20 -11.00
C ILE A 86 -10.46 -0.18 -11.53
N THR A 87 -9.59 -0.82 -12.31
CA THR A 87 -9.85 -2.17 -12.83
C THR A 87 -10.12 -3.17 -11.70
N LEU A 88 -9.33 -3.20 -10.64
CA LEU A 88 -9.54 -4.13 -9.52
C LEU A 88 -10.83 -3.85 -8.74
N VAL A 89 -11.15 -2.57 -8.48
CA VAL A 89 -12.41 -2.17 -7.82
C VAL A 89 -13.62 -2.51 -8.69
N LEU A 90 -13.50 -2.44 -10.02
CA LEU A 90 -14.58 -2.72 -10.96
C LEU A 90 -14.73 -4.21 -11.29
N LEU A 91 -13.68 -5.02 -11.12
CA LEU A 91 -13.73 -6.48 -11.20
C LEU A 91 -14.48 -7.15 -10.04
N LYS A 92 -15.12 -6.34 -9.18
CA LYS A 92 -16.01 -6.62 -8.02
C LYS A 92 -16.94 -7.84 -8.11
N ASN A 93 -17.15 -8.44 -9.28
CA ASN A 93 -18.09 -9.54 -9.47
C ASN A 93 -17.89 -10.75 -8.53
N LYS A 94 -16.77 -10.87 -7.80
CA LYS A 94 -16.65 -11.75 -6.63
C LYS A 94 -15.83 -11.14 -5.49
N ILE A 95 -16.26 -11.45 -4.27
CA ILE A 95 -15.52 -11.26 -3.01
C ILE A 95 -14.19 -12.03 -3.11
N PHE A 96 -13.07 -11.44 -2.67
CA PHE A 96 -11.83 -12.20 -2.57
C PHE A 96 -12.00 -13.31 -1.54
N HIS A 97 -11.68 -14.55 -1.90
CA HIS A 97 -11.80 -15.70 -1.01
C HIS A 97 -10.50 -15.93 -0.24
N SER A 98 -10.50 -16.97 0.61
CA SER A 98 -9.38 -17.34 1.46
C SER A 98 -8.13 -17.70 0.66
N ASN A 99 -8.33 -18.19 -0.57
CA ASN A 99 -7.26 -18.61 -1.45
C ASN A 99 -6.43 -17.42 -1.92
N GLU A 100 -7.04 -16.31 -2.32
CA GLU A 100 -6.34 -15.11 -2.77
C GLU A 100 -5.54 -14.48 -1.64
N ARG A 101 -6.13 -14.41 -0.43
CA ARG A 101 -5.42 -13.97 0.77
C ARG A 101 -4.20 -14.85 1.05
N ARG A 102 -4.38 -16.18 1.03
CA ARG A 102 -3.32 -17.15 1.29
C ARG A 102 -2.23 -17.10 0.22
N THR A 103 -2.61 -16.97 -1.05
CA THR A 103 -1.69 -16.83 -2.18
C THR A 103 -0.86 -15.56 -2.06
N TYR A 104 -1.47 -14.42 -1.76
CA TYR A 104 -0.75 -13.17 -1.51
C TYR A 104 0.27 -13.35 -0.39
N LEU A 105 -0.15 -13.87 0.78
CA LEU A 105 0.75 -14.08 1.92
C LEU A 105 1.92 -14.99 1.57
N LEU A 106 1.66 -16.14 0.95
CA LEU A 106 2.69 -17.13 0.65
C LEU A 106 3.70 -16.58 -0.36
N ILE A 107 3.23 -15.96 -1.44
CA ILE A 107 4.13 -15.38 -2.46
C ILE A 107 4.93 -14.22 -1.86
N SER A 108 4.30 -13.30 -1.12
CA SER A 108 5.01 -12.17 -0.51
C SER A 108 6.05 -12.62 0.52
N LEU A 109 5.74 -13.62 1.35
CA LEU A 109 6.70 -14.20 2.29
C LEU A 109 7.84 -14.90 1.56
N CYS A 110 7.54 -15.73 0.55
CA CYS A 110 8.56 -16.40 -0.25
C CYS A 110 9.51 -15.39 -0.92
N LEU A 111 8.98 -14.33 -1.53
CA LEU A 111 9.80 -13.29 -2.15
C LEU A 111 10.63 -12.52 -1.13
N LEU A 112 10.07 -12.19 0.03
CA LEU A 112 10.81 -11.51 1.10
C LEU A 112 11.98 -12.36 1.60
N VAL A 113 11.73 -13.65 1.87
CA VAL A 113 12.77 -14.60 2.30
C VAL A 113 13.81 -14.80 1.21
N LEU A 114 13.41 -14.88 -0.07
CA LEU A 114 14.33 -15.01 -1.19
C LEU A 114 15.25 -13.80 -1.31
N VAL A 115 14.73 -12.58 -1.16
CA VAL A 115 15.55 -11.36 -1.19
C VAL A 115 16.52 -11.30 -0.02
N PHE A 116 16.10 -11.68 1.18
CA PHE A 116 16.99 -11.76 2.35
C PHE A 116 18.07 -12.83 2.19
N PHE A 117 17.70 -14.01 1.70
CA PHE A 117 18.64 -15.08 1.39
C PHE A 117 19.65 -14.60 0.34
N ALA A 118 19.19 -13.93 -0.72
CA ALA A 118 20.06 -13.39 -1.75
C ALA A 118 21.04 -12.35 -1.20
N ASN A 119 20.58 -11.48 -0.30
CA ASN A 119 21.41 -10.49 0.36
C ASN A 119 22.46 -11.11 1.27
N HIS A 120 22.09 -12.12 2.06
CA HIS A 120 22.98 -12.73 3.05
C HIS A 120 24.03 -13.68 2.44
N PHE A 121 23.67 -14.43 1.39
CA PHE A 121 24.57 -15.44 0.81
C PHE A 121 25.29 -15.00 -0.48
N PHE A 122 24.79 -13.98 -1.17
CA PHE A 122 25.37 -13.52 -2.45
C PHE A 122 25.68 -12.00 -2.46
N ASP A 123 25.69 -11.36 -1.29
CA ASP A 123 25.90 -9.90 -1.14
C ASP A 123 24.99 -9.03 -2.02
N PHE A 124 23.83 -9.59 -2.41
CA PHE A 124 22.92 -8.92 -3.32
C PHE A 124 22.43 -7.60 -2.71
N ASN A 125 22.73 -6.48 -3.35
CA ASN A 125 22.41 -5.12 -2.88
C ASN A 125 22.99 -4.77 -1.49
N ALA A 126 24.04 -5.43 -1.01
CA ALA A 126 24.67 -5.10 0.27
C ALA A 126 25.16 -3.64 0.34
N ALA A 127 25.59 -3.07 -0.80
CA ALA A 127 26.04 -1.68 -0.92
C ALA A 127 24.97 -0.62 -0.60
N TYR A 128 23.69 -0.99 -0.51
CA TYR A 128 22.60 -0.08 -0.13
C TYR A 128 22.41 0.05 1.39
N SER A 129 23.05 -0.81 2.17
CA SER A 129 23.14 -0.67 3.63
C SER A 129 24.11 0.46 3.97
N LYS A 130 23.67 1.42 4.79
CA LYS A 130 24.40 2.68 5.02
C LYS A 130 24.26 3.18 6.45
N GLU A 131 25.26 3.92 6.90
CA GLU A 131 25.17 4.74 8.11
C GLU A 131 24.42 6.03 7.82
N ILE A 132 23.41 6.32 8.64
CA ILE A 132 22.62 7.55 8.56
C ILE A 132 22.73 8.29 9.89
N PHE A 133 22.99 9.59 9.84
CA PHE A 133 22.98 10.44 11.02
C PHE A 133 21.56 10.57 11.60
N ASN A 134 21.39 10.24 12.89
CA ASN A 134 20.15 10.43 13.62
C ASN A 134 20.23 11.73 14.44
N PRO A 135 19.55 12.81 14.03
CA PRO A 135 19.67 14.12 14.67
C PRO A 135 19.10 14.18 16.10
N ARG A 136 18.39 13.15 16.59
CA ARG A 136 17.88 13.12 17.97
C ARG A 136 18.87 12.54 18.98
N GLU A 137 19.63 11.57 18.52
CA GLU A 137 20.60 10.84 19.35
C GLU A 137 22.03 11.30 19.05
N GLU A 138 22.17 12.28 18.15
CA GLU A 138 23.43 12.86 17.70
C GLU A 138 24.47 11.81 17.29
N LYS A 139 24.00 10.68 16.75
CA LYS A 139 24.84 9.52 16.40
C LYS A 139 24.53 8.97 15.02
N PHE A 140 25.52 8.35 14.40
CA PHE A 140 25.33 7.55 13.20
C PHE A 140 24.72 6.19 13.56
N ILE A 141 23.70 5.79 12.81
CA ILE A 141 23.04 4.50 12.96
C ILE A 141 23.21 3.74 11.65
N TYR A 142 23.76 2.54 11.73
CA TYR A 142 23.85 1.64 10.60
C TYR A 142 22.49 1.02 10.30
N ARG A 143 22.05 1.11 9.04
CA ARG A 143 20.74 0.60 8.61
C ARG A 143 20.92 -0.37 7.46
N GLU A 144 20.50 -1.61 7.68
CA GLU A 144 20.56 -2.63 6.65
C GLU A 144 19.41 -2.50 5.66
N ALA A 145 19.73 -2.56 4.37
CA ALA A 145 18.74 -2.54 3.31
C ALA A 145 18.13 -3.92 3.03
N LEU A 146 18.73 -4.99 3.57
CA LEU A 146 18.25 -6.38 3.48
C LEU A 146 17.95 -6.83 2.04
N GLY A 147 18.82 -6.48 1.09
CA GLY A 147 18.66 -6.82 -0.33
C GLY A 147 17.78 -5.86 -1.13
N PHE A 148 17.17 -4.87 -0.49
CA PHE A 148 16.42 -3.81 -1.16
C PHE A 148 17.30 -2.60 -1.46
N THR A 149 16.80 -1.69 -2.28
CA THR A 149 17.48 -0.42 -2.62
C THR A 149 17.42 0.62 -1.49
N HIS A 150 16.57 0.40 -0.48
CA HIS A 150 16.46 1.28 0.68
C HIS A 150 15.89 0.53 1.92
N PRO A 151 16.41 0.75 3.14
CA PRO A 151 15.98 0.07 4.37
C PRO A 151 14.47 0.12 4.65
N ASN A 152 13.82 1.28 4.39
CA ASN A 152 12.37 1.37 4.58
C ASN A 152 11.59 0.44 3.64
N GLN A 153 12.11 0.05 2.48
CA GLN A 153 11.35 -0.79 1.54
C GLN A 153 11.04 -2.17 2.12
N ALA A 154 12.02 -2.82 2.78
CA ALA A 154 11.81 -4.09 3.48
C ALA A 154 10.65 -3.98 4.49
N MET A 155 10.65 -2.90 5.27
CA MET A 155 9.61 -2.62 6.26
C MET A 155 8.24 -2.34 5.65
N LEU A 156 8.21 -1.66 4.51
CA LEU A 156 6.96 -1.45 3.78
C LEU A 156 6.41 -2.77 3.19
N LYS A 157 7.25 -3.68 2.69
CA LYS A 157 6.81 -5.03 2.30
C LYS A 157 6.25 -5.79 3.49
N ALA A 158 6.93 -5.70 4.64
CA ALA A 158 6.50 -6.34 5.88
C ALA A 158 5.19 -5.78 6.42
N LEU A 159 4.89 -4.49 6.22
CA LEU A 159 3.60 -3.89 6.55
C LEU A 159 2.47 -4.58 5.77
N GLY A 160 2.62 -4.73 4.45
CA GLY A 160 1.61 -5.40 3.61
C GLY A 160 1.32 -6.81 4.08
N ILE A 161 2.37 -7.60 4.35
CA ILE A 161 2.26 -8.96 4.90
C ILE A 161 1.55 -8.93 6.27
N SER A 162 1.97 -8.05 7.17
CA SER A 162 1.44 -7.92 8.53
C SER A 162 -0.04 -7.59 8.55
N LEU A 163 -0.47 -6.64 7.72
CA LEU A 163 -1.89 -6.27 7.60
C LEU A 163 -2.75 -7.45 7.12
N ILE A 164 -2.24 -8.27 6.20
CA ILE A 164 -2.96 -9.43 5.69
C ILE A 164 -2.95 -10.61 6.67
N ILE A 165 -1.88 -10.79 7.46
CA ILE A 165 -1.87 -11.74 8.59
C ILE A 165 -2.96 -11.35 9.58
N LEU A 166 -2.98 -10.07 10.00
CA LEU A 166 -3.94 -9.54 10.96
C LEU A 166 -5.38 -9.58 10.43
N LEU A 167 -5.60 -9.41 9.12
CA LEU A 167 -6.91 -9.59 8.48
C LEU A 167 -7.48 -11.00 8.71
N GLY A 168 -6.61 -12.02 8.78
CA GLY A 168 -6.99 -13.41 9.01
C GLY A 168 -7.39 -13.75 10.45
N CYS A 169 -7.13 -12.85 11.41
CA CYS A 169 -7.40 -13.13 12.81
C CYS A 169 -8.91 -13.24 13.10
N THR A 170 -9.23 -13.95 14.17
CA THR A 170 -10.58 -14.07 14.73
C THR A 170 -10.59 -13.58 16.17
N ARG A 171 -11.77 -13.32 16.73
CA ARG A 171 -11.94 -12.98 18.15
C ARG A 171 -11.17 -13.90 19.10
N ARG A 172 -11.09 -15.20 18.81
CA ARG A 172 -10.40 -16.19 19.66
C ARG A 172 -8.88 -16.12 19.53
N ASN A 173 -8.36 -15.81 18.35
CA ASN A 173 -6.94 -15.94 18.04
C ASN A 173 -6.22 -14.59 17.86
N VAL A 174 -6.92 -13.45 18.01
CA VAL A 174 -6.37 -12.11 17.75
C VAL A 174 -5.08 -11.84 18.53
N VAL A 175 -4.98 -12.27 19.78
CA VAL A 175 -3.77 -12.09 20.60
C VAL A 175 -2.59 -12.86 19.99
N ARG A 176 -2.79 -14.13 19.62
CA ARG A 176 -1.75 -14.95 18.99
C ARG A 176 -1.27 -14.36 17.67
N TYR A 177 -2.19 -13.91 16.82
CA TYR A 177 -1.85 -13.26 15.55
C TYR A 177 -1.09 -11.96 15.78
N SER A 178 -1.54 -11.13 16.73
CA SER A 178 -0.90 -9.86 17.09
C SER A 178 0.53 -10.07 17.60
N VAL A 179 0.74 -11.01 18.53
CA VAL A 179 2.07 -11.35 19.06
C VAL A 179 2.98 -11.86 17.96
N PHE A 180 2.49 -12.77 17.10
CA PHE A 180 3.27 -13.27 15.97
C PHE A 180 3.70 -12.14 15.02
N THR A 181 2.76 -11.26 14.66
CA THR A 181 3.05 -10.10 13.79
C THR A 181 4.03 -9.13 14.43
N LEU A 182 3.95 -8.92 15.75
CA LEU A 182 4.90 -8.07 16.48
C LEU A 182 6.31 -8.65 16.50
N ILE A 183 6.45 -9.96 16.76
CA ILE A 183 7.75 -10.64 16.70
C ILE A 183 8.34 -10.51 15.30
N PHE A 184 7.55 -10.78 14.27
CA PHE A 184 7.99 -10.67 12.87
C PHE A 184 8.50 -9.25 12.53
N ILE A 185 7.77 -8.21 12.92
CA ILE A 185 8.16 -6.82 12.66
C ILE A 185 9.36 -6.41 13.52
N PHE A 186 9.47 -6.88 14.76
CA PHE A 186 10.58 -6.55 15.65
C PHE A 186 11.91 -7.13 15.15
N ILE A 187 11.89 -8.35 14.59
CA ILE A 187 13.07 -8.95 13.95
C ILE A 187 13.55 -8.05 12.80
N LEU A 188 12.65 -7.57 11.94
CA LEU A 188 13.04 -6.66 10.85
C LEU A 188 13.49 -5.29 11.36
N TYR A 189 12.92 -4.83 12.48
CA TYR A 189 13.26 -3.53 13.08
C TYR A 189 14.70 -3.52 13.53
N TYR A 190 15.16 -4.61 14.14
CA TYR A 190 16.55 -4.79 14.57
C TYR A 190 17.57 -4.51 13.45
N PHE A 191 17.29 -4.91 12.22
CA PHE A 191 18.20 -4.70 11.08
C PHE A 191 17.99 -3.35 10.38
N THR A 192 16.75 -2.92 10.21
CA THR A 192 16.42 -1.75 9.35
C THR A 192 16.35 -0.43 10.10
N GLU A 193 16.19 -0.46 11.43
CA GLU A 193 15.99 0.69 12.32
C GLU A 193 14.85 1.63 11.85
N SER A 194 13.89 1.12 11.08
CA SER A 194 12.74 1.89 10.60
C SER A 194 11.61 1.84 11.61
N ARG A 195 11.36 2.97 12.28
CA ARG A 195 10.43 3.06 13.43
C ARG A 195 8.96 3.11 13.04
N THR A 196 8.64 3.59 11.84
CA THR A 196 7.26 3.90 11.44
C THR A 196 6.34 2.68 11.44
N VAL A 197 6.75 1.63 10.72
CA VAL A 197 5.95 0.40 10.57
C VAL A 197 5.78 -0.33 11.91
N PRO A 198 6.83 -0.52 12.74
CA PRO A 198 6.69 -1.06 14.10
C PRO A 198 5.66 -0.34 14.96
N PHE A 199 5.71 1.00 15.03
CA PHE A 199 4.75 1.75 15.83
C PHE A 199 3.32 1.61 15.30
N VAL A 200 3.13 1.68 13.98
CA VAL A 200 1.81 1.49 13.37
C VAL A 200 1.27 0.10 13.68
N ILE A 201 2.06 -0.96 13.51
CA ILE A 201 1.64 -2.34 13.78
C ILE A 201 1.38 -2.58 15.27
N LEU A 202 2.15 -1.96 16.17
CA LEU A 202 1.90 -1.99 17.61
C LEU A 202 0.54 -1.38 17.95
N ILE A 203 0.27 -0.16 17.50
CA ILE A 203 -1.00 0.53 17.70
C ILE A 203 -2.15 -0.30 17.09
N THR A 204 -1.97 -0.83 15.88
CA THR A 204 -2.94 -1.70 15.19
C THR A 204 -3.28 -2.91 16.05
N SER A 205 -2.26 -3.60 16.55
CA SER A 205 -2.38 -4.80 17.37
C SER A 205 -3.10 -4.52 18.68
N CYS A 206 -2.75 -3.42 19.35
CA CYS A 206 -3.46 -2.95 20.54
C CYS A 206 -4.94 -2.73 20.26
N PHE A 207 -5.29 -1.99 19.20
CA PHE A 207 -6.69 -1.77 18.84
C PHE A 207 -7.44 -3.06 18.49
N LEU A 208 -6.81 -3.99 17.77
CA LEU A 208 -7.43 -5.28 17.45
C LEU A 208 -7.72 -6.10 18.71
N VAL A 209 -6.82 -6.09 19.69
CA VAL A 209 -7.00 -6.80 20.97
C VAL A 209 -8.05 -6.10 21.84
N LEU A 210 -8.03 -4.77 21.92
CA LEU A 210 -9.02 -3.98 22.68
C LEU A 210 -10.43 -4.19 22.13
N PHE A 211 -10.59 -4.13 20.81
CA PHE A 211 -11.87 -4.33 20.13
C PHE A 211 -12.18 -5.79 19.78
N ARG A 212 -11.48 -6.77 20.38
CA ARG A 212 -11.58 -8.21 20.04
C ARG A 212 -13.00 -8.75 19.92
N LYS A 213 -13.93 -8.26 20.76
CA LYS A 213 -15.32 -8.73 20.79
C LYS A 213 -16.13 -8.24 19.58
N LYS A 214 -15.80 -7.06 19.03
CA LYS A 214 -16.52 -6.36 17.97
C LYS A 214 -15.86 -6.49 16.58
N LEU A 215 -14.73 -7.19 16.45
CA LEU A 215 -13.91 -7.19 15.22
C LEU A 215 -14.68 -7.56 13.95
N ASP A 216 -15.59 -8.51 14.05
CA ASP A 216 -16.39 -9.03 12.93
C ASP A 216 -17.77 -8.34 12.83
N GLU A 217 -18.09 -7.41 13.74
CA GLU A 217 -19.29 -6.57 13.67
C GLU A 217 -19.12 -5.47 12.62
N ASP A 218 -20.22 -5.13 11.95
CA ASP A 218 -20.26 -4.03 11.00
C ASP A 218 -20.12 -2.68 11.74
N VAL A 219 -19.33 -1.77 11.19
CA VAL A 219 -19.22 -0.42 11.77
C VAL A 219 -20.46 0.41 11.44
N PRO A 220 -20.89 1.30 12.34
CA PRO A 220 -21.91 2.30 12.05
C PRO A 220 -21.63 3.07 10.74
N ILE A 221 -22.70 3.43 10.02
CA ILE A 221 -22.60 4.17 8.75
C ILE A 221 -21.77 5.45 8.89
N PHE A 222 -21.88 6.14 10.03
CA PHE A 222 -21.08 7.32 10.33
C PHE A 222 -19.56 7.03 10.33
N LEU A 223 -19.11 5.98 11.02
CA LEU A 223 -17.71 5.56 11.02
C LEU A 223 -17.26 5.10 9.64
N LYS A 224 -18.12 4.38 8.88
CA LYS A 224 -17.85 4.01 7.49
C LYS A 224 -17.61 5.26 6.61
N LYS A 225 -18.41 6.31 6.78
CA LYS A 225 -18.25 7.59 6.07
C LYS A 225 -16.93 8.26 6.42
N ILE A 226 -16.52 8.27 7.70
CA ILE A 226 -15.22 8.79 8.12
C ILE A 226 -14.09 8.03 7.44
N VAL A 227 -14.11 6.69 7.49
CA VAL A 227 -13.11 5.84 6.83
C VAL A 227 -13.02 6.15 5.33
N SER A 228 -14.16 6.34 4.64
CA SER A 228 -14.20 6.68 3.22
C SER A 228 -13.52 8.00 2.85
N LEU A 229 -13.33 8.89 3.83
CA LEU A 229 -12.71 10.21 3.66
C LEU A 229 -11.24 10.24 4.09
N TYR A 230 -10.65 9.12 4.53
CA TYR A 230 -9.25 9.06 4.97
C TYR A 230 -8.24 9.69 4.00
N PRO A 231 -8.28 9.45 2.67
CA PRO A 231 -7.37 10.14 1.77
C PRO A 231 -7.37 11.66 1.96
N LEU A 232 -8.56 12.27 2.01
CA LEU A 232 -8.72 13.72 2.18
C LEU A 232 -8.34 14.19 3.59
N MET A 233 -8.73 13.44 4.62
CA MET A 233 -8.41 13.78 6.01
C MET A 233 -6.90 13.78 6.25
N PHE A 234 -6.19 12.74 5.81
CA PHE A 234 -4.74 12.67 5.98
C PHE A 234 -3.99 13.62 5.04
N LEU A 235 -4.53 13.96 3.87
CA LEU A 235 -3.99 15.05 3.08
C LEU A 235 -4.08 16.38 3.84
N ALA A 236 -5.25 16.70 4.41
CA ALA A 236 -5.43 17.91 5.20
C ALA A 236 -4.46 17.94 6.39
N LEU A 237 -4.31 16.82 7.11
CA LEU A 237 -3.31 16.69 8.17
C LEU A 237 -1.88 16.93 7.67
N THR A 238 -1.54 16.46 6.47
CA THR A 238 -0.21 16.67 5.85
C THR A 238 0.02 18.14 5.50
N LEU A 239 -0.99 18.83 4.97
CA LEU A 239 -0.90 20.25 4.64
C LEU A 239 -0.78 21.10 5.92
N ILE A 240 -1.59 20.80 6.95
CA ILE A 240 -1.53 21.49 8.24
C ILE A 240 -0.17 21.26 8.92
N SER A 241 0.38 20.05 8.84
CA SER A 241 1.64 19.73 9.51
C SER A 241 2.85 20.47 8.94
N MET A 242 2.81 20.94 7.68
CA MET A 242 3.87 21.78 7.10
C MET A 242 4.03 23.10 7.84
N ASN A 243 2.92 23.69 8.28
CA ASN A 243 2.92 24.95 9.02
C ASN A 243 3.51 24.77 10.43
N LEU A 244 3.57 23.54 10.92
CA LEU A 244 4.17 23.18 12.22
C LEU A 244 5.69 22.97 12.11
N SER A 245 6.29 23.10 10.92
CA SER A 245 7.74 22.94 10.71
C SER A 245 8.61 23.90 11.53
N GLN A 246 8.08 25.08 11.86
CA GLN A 246 8.77 26.09 12.69
C GLN A 246 8.84 25.68 14.17
N ASN A 247 8.01 24.75 14.63
CA ASN A 247 8.04 24.27 16.00
C ASN A 247 9.18 23.24 16.15
N VAL A 248 10.25 23.61 16.85
CA VAL A 248 11.45 22.79 17.03
C VAL A 248 11.13 21.42 17.63
N PHE A 249 10.27 21.36 18.65
CA PHE A 249 9.88 20.11 19.30
C PHE A 249 9.17 19.17 18.33
N LEU A 250 8.15 19.66 17.62
CA LEU A 250 7.42 18.84 16.65
C LEU A 250 8.30 18.44 15.46
N ASN A 251 9.15 19.34 14.96
CA ASN A 251 10.02 19.03 13.85
C ASN A 251 11.07 17.96 14.24
N LEU A 252 11.66 18.03 15.43
CA LEU A 252 12.53 16.98 15.96
C LEU A 252 11.77 15.66 16.17
N LEU A 253 10.53 15.71 16.68
CA LEU A 253 9.68 14.53 16.85
C LEU A 253 9.32 13.84 15.52
N PHE A 254 9.37 14.55 14.40
CA PHE A 254 9.24 14.01 13.05
C PHE A 254 10.58 13.91 12.30
N SER A 255 11.72 14.01 12.99
CA SER A 255 13.07 13.92 12.41
C SER A 255 13.31 14.90 11.24
N GLY A 256 12.79 16.12 11.33
CA GLY A 256 12.93 17.14 10.30
C GLY A 256 11.95 17.02 9.13
N ARG A 257 11.12 15.97 9.07
CA ARG A 257 10.20 15.71 7.94
C ARG A 257 9.23 16.85 7.68
N LEU A 258 8.76 17.56 8.71
CA LEU A 258 7.86 18.70 8.53
C LEU A 258 8.54 19.85 7.79
N GLY A 259 9.81 20.12 8.11
CA GLY A 259 10.65 21.06 7.35
C GLY A 259 10.80 20.64 5.88
N PHE A 260 11.08 19.36 5.62
CA PHE A 260 11.16 18.84 4.24
C PHE A 260 9.84 18.96 3.48
N TYR A 261 8.70 18.77 4.15
CA TYR A 261 7.40 18.95 3.51
C TYR A 261 7.18 20.41 3.10
N HIS A 262 7.51 21.35 3.99
CA HIS A 262 7.41 22.78 3.72
C HIS A 262 8.31 23.22 2.55
N THR A 263 9.59 22.80 2.55
CA THR A 263 10.53 23.17 1.49
C THR A 263 10.13 22.57 0.15
N ALA A 264 9.70 21.30 0.11
CA ALA A 264 9.22 20.66 -1.11
C ALA A 264 7.98 21.37 -1.67
N PHE A 265 7.01 21.69 -0.81
CA PHE A 265 5.80 22.40 -1.23
C PHE A 265 6.11 23.80 -1.77
N ALA A 266 6.97 24.57 -1.08
CA ALA A 266 7.37 25.90 -1.53
C ALA A 266 8.13 25.89 -2.86
N SER A 267 8.92 24.84 -3.12
CA SER A 267 9.76 24.75 -4.32
C SER A 267 8.98 24.33 -5.57
N TYR A 268 8.00 23.44 -5.43
CA TYR A 268 7.31 22.85 -6.59
C TYR A 268 5.87 23.34 -6.78
N GLY A 269 5.23 23.81 -5.71
CA GLY A 269 3.84 24.25 -5.75
C GLY A 269 2.86 23.17 -6.19
N LEU A 270 1.60 23.57 -6.38
CA LEU A 270 0.54 22.68 -6.84
C LEU A 270 0.33 22.79 -8.34
N THR A 271 0.35 21.65 -9.02
CA THR A 271 0.02 21.56 -10.45
C THR A 271 -1.07 20.53 -10.69
N LEU A 272 -1.82 20.69 -11.78
CA LEU A 272 -2.93 19.80 -12.11
C LEU A 272 -2.45 18.36 -12.41
N PHE A 273 -1.31 18.22 -13.09
CA PHE A 273 -0.74 16.96 -13.58
C PHE A 273 0.57 16.55 -12.88
N GLY A 274 1.00 17.30 -11.88
CA GLY A 274 2.20 17.01 -11.11
C GLY A 274 3.50 17.38 -11.82
N ASN A 275 4.62 17.25 -11.10
CA ASN A 275 5.95 17.51 -11.60
C ASN A 275 6.79 16.21 -11.65
N PRO A 276 7.25 15.77 -12.83
CA PRO A 276 8.03 14.53 -12.98
C PRO A 276 9.43 14.58 -12.36
N VAL A 277 9.97 15.78 -12.10
CA VAL A 277 11.30 15.95 -11.48
C VAL A 277 11.34 15.36 -10.07
N ILE A 278 10.22 15.43 -9.35
CA ILE A 278 10.12 14.97 -7.95
C ILE A 278 10.30 13.45 -7.83
N GLU A 279 9.83 12.68 -8.81
CA GLU A 279 10.02 11.22 -8.83
C GLU A 279 11.40 10.80 -9.33
N LYS A 280 12.05 11.64 -10.14
CA LYS A 280 13.36 11.34 -10.73
C LYS A 280 14.52 11.81 -9.87
N SER A 281 14.28 12.75 -8.97
CA SER A 281 15.31 13.32 -8.14
C SER A 281 15.59 12.46 -6.92
N SER A 282 16.81 11.94 -6.83
CA SER A 282 17.33 11.28 -5.63
C SER A 282 17.60 12.25 -4.47
N THR A 283 17.59 13.57 -4.73
CA THR A 283 17.88 14.60 -3.72
C THR A 283 16.63 15.14 -3.03
N ILE A 284 15.43 14.92 -3.58
CA ILE A 284 14.17 15.43 -3.03
C ILE A 284 13.47 14.29 -2.29
N VAL A 285 13.68 14.20 -0.98
CA VAL A 285 13.06 13.16 -0.15
C VAL A 285 11.73 13.69 0.43
N VAL A 286 10.64 13.51 -0.30
CA VAL A 286 9.28 13.77 0.22
C VAL A 286 8.77 12.52 0.94
N ASP A 287 9.10 12.39 2.22
CA ASP A 287 8.71 11.27 3.09
C ASP A 287 7.22 11.33 3.53
N SER A 288 6.31 11.65 2.61
CA SER A 288 4.86 11.59 2.82
C SER A 288 4.19 11.18 1.52
N SER A 289 3.41 10.11 1.56
CA SER A 289 2.67 9.66 0.38
C SER A 289 1.72 10.72 -0.13
N TYR A 290 1.01 11.42 0.76
CA TYR A 290 0.01 12.43 0.37
C TYR A 290 0.67 13.58 -0.38
N LEU A 291 1.73 14.16 0.22
CA LEU A 291 2.44 15.27 -0.40
C LEU A 291 3.15 14.84 -1.67
N ASN A 292 3.85 13.71 -1.64
CA ASN A 292 4.54 13.19 -2.82
C ASN A 292 3.56 12.95 -3.96
N THR A 293 2.39 12.37 -3.71
CA THR A 293 1.34 12.17 -4.72
C THR A 293 0.93 13.50 -5.34
N LEU A 294 0.66 14.48 -4.50
CA LEU A 294 0.06 15.74 -4.93
C LEU A 294 1.06 16.57 -5.73
N LEU A 295 2.32 16.65 -5.29
CA LEU A 295 3.37 17.36 -6.02
C LEU A 295 3.84 16.61 -7.27
N SER A 296 4.05 15.29 -7.18
CA SER A 296 4.63 14.53 -8.30
C SER A 296 3.62 14.09 -9.34
N LYS A 297 2.38 13.74 -8.97
CA LYS A 297 1.33 13.21 -9.87
C LYS A 297 0.18 14.18 -10.10
N GLY A 298 0.10 15.24 -9.29
CA GLY A 298 -0.84 16.33 -9.48
C GLY A 298 -2.13 16.20 -8.69
N VAL A 299 -2.82 17.32 -8.61
CA VAL A 299 -4.08 17.47 -7.87
C VAL A 299 -5.19 16.57 -8.46
N LEU A 300 -5.31 16.52 -9.79
CA LEU A 300 -6.33 15.72 -10.47
C LEU A 300 -6.19 14.24 -10.10
N PHE A 301 -4.96 13.74 -10.14
CA PHE A 301 -4.64 12.36 -9.83
C PHE A 301 -5.04 11.99 -8.39
N PHE A 302 -4.72 12.86 -7.42
CA PHE A 302 -5.07 12.64 -6.02
C PHE A 302 -6.59 12.57 -5.80
N PHE A 303 -7.35 13.50 -6.39
CA PHE A 303 -8.80 13.50 -6.26
C PHE A 303 -9.46 12.30 -6.92
N CYS A 304 -8.97 11.86 -8.08
CA CYS A 304 -9.40 10.60 -8.69
C CYS A 304 -9.17 9.42 -7.72
N TYR A 305 -7.98 9.33 -7.11
CA TYR A 305 -7.68 8.30 -6.11
C TYR A 305 -8.67 8.33 -4.94
N ALA A 306 -8.93 9.50 -4.38
CA ALA A 306 -9.85 9.68 -3.26
C ALA A 306 -11.29 9.26 -3.62
N LEU A 307 -11.76 9.60 -4.83
CA LEU A 307 -13.07 9.19 -5.34
C LEU A 307 -13.18 7.68 -5.51
N ILE A 308 -12.16 7.04 -6.09
CA ILE A 308 -12.14 5.58 -6.28
C ILE A 308 -12.16 4.88 -4.93
N TYR A 309 -11.35 5.35 -3.97
CA TYR A 309 -11.33 4.81 -2.63
C TYR A 309 -12.68 4.97 -1.91
N LYS A 310 -13.33 6.13 -2.04
CA LYS A 310 -14.68 6.37 -1.52
C LYS A 310 -15.70 5.41 -2.16
N CYS A 311 -15.61 5.18 -3.47
CA CYS A 311 -16.45 4.20 -4.16
C CYS A 311 -16.19 2.78 -3.62
N ALA A 312 -14.93 2.36 -3.49
CA ALA A 312 -14.56 1.04 -2.99
C ALA A 312 -15.07 0.79 -1.56
N THR A 313 -14.94 1.77 -0.68
CA THR A 313 -15.46 1.69 0.70
C THR A 313 -16.98 1.64 0.74
N ASN A 314 -17.68 2.39 -0.12
CA ASN A 314 -19.15 2.33 -0.22
C ASN A 314 -19.63 0.94 -0.67
N LEU A 315 -18.92 0.32 -1.60
CA LEU A 315 -19.26 -0.99 -2.18
C LEU A 315 -18.95 -2.18 -1.25
N THR A 316 -18.26 -1.95 -0.13
CA THR A 316 -17.82 -3.01 0.79
C THR A 316 -18.57 -2.97 2.11
N ILE A 317 -18.75 -4.15 2.72
CA ILE A 317 -19.18 -4.22 4.11
C ILE A 317 -17.95 -3.98 4.98
N MET A 318 -18.02 -2.94 5.79
CA MET A 318 -16.93 -2.48 6.64
C MET A 318 -17.13 -3.00 8.06
N THR A 319 -16.25 -3.88 8.51
CA THR A 319 -16.22 -4.33 9.91
C THR A 319 -15.19 -3.54 10.72
N TYR A 320 -15.26 -3.60 12.05
CA TYR A 320 -14.27 -2.92 12.91
C TYR A 320 -12.83 -3.35 12.57
N LYS A 321 -12.62 -4.64 12.28
CA LYS A 321 -11.31 -5.15 11.84
C LYS A 321 -10.82 -4.45 10.58
N LYS A 322 -11.66 -4.37 9.55
CA LYS A 322 -11.31 -3.70 8.29
C LYS A 322 -11.01 -2.23 8.52
N ALA A 323 -11.83 -1.54 9.32
CA ALA A 323 -11.64 -0.14 9.65
C ALA A 323 -10.31 0.12 10.39
N ILE A 324 -9.93 -0.73 11.35
CA ILE A 324 -8.65 -0.63 12.06
C ILE A 324 -7.48 -0.83 11.07
N LEU A 325 -7.54 -1.86 10.22
CA LEU A 325 -6.49 -2.16 9.24
C LEU A 325 -6.36 -1.07 8.17
N THR A 326 -7.47 -0.52 7.66
CA THR A 326 -7.44 0.61 6.72
C THR A 326 -6.86 1.85 7.38
N THR A 327 -7.24 2.16 8.62
CA THR A 327 -6.66 3.29 9.37
C THR A 327 -5.14 3.16 9.47
N SER A 328 -4.65 1.96 9.74
CA SER A 328 -3.22 1.66 9.87
C SER A 328 -2.46 1.89 8.56
N PHE A 329 -3.06 1.49 7.43
CA PHE A 329 -2.53 1.75 6.10
C PHE A 329 -2.36 3.26 5.81
N PHE A 330 -3.42 4.05 6.07
CA PHE A 330 -3.40 5.50 5.83
C PHE A 330 -2.49 6.25 6.82
N MET A 331 -2.41 5.81 8.09
CA MET A 331 -1.47 6.38 9.05
C MET A 331 -0.02 6.21 8.61
N CYS A 332 0.37 5.03 8.15
CA CYS A 332 1.74 4.80 7.71
C CYS A 332 2.09 5.64 6.46
N ALA A 333 1.12 5.87 5.56
CA ALA A 333 1.30 6.69 4.37
C ALA A 333 1.58 8.18 4.68
N PHE A 334 1.32 8.64 5.91
CA PHE A 334 1.60 10.03 6.33
C PHE A 334 3.10 10.31 6.39
N THR A 335 3.87 9.32 6.81
CA THR A 335 5.31 9.40 7.13
C THR A 335 6.20 8.59 6.20
N GLU A 336 5.62 7.86 5.25
CA GLU A 336 6.35 7.02 4.31
C GLU A 336 5.81 7.21 2.89
N THR A 337 6.67 7.05 1.89
CA THR A 337 6.33 7.04 0.46
C THR A 337 5.79 5.66 0.05
N MET A 338 4.53 5.41 0.40
CA MET A 338 3.82 4.15 0.21
C MET A 338 2.76 4.16 -0.88
N PHE A 339 2.07 5.27 -1.12
CA PHE A 339 1.03 5.29 -2.14
C PHE A 339 1.63 4.94 -3.51
N PHE A 340 0.95 4.05 -4.22
CA PHE A 340 1.32 3.53 -5.54
C PHE A 340 2.38 2.45 -5.60
N LYS A 341 2.80 1.91 -4.45
CA LYS A 341 3.40 0.57 -4.43
C LYS A 341 2.29 -0.46 -4.61
N PHE A 342 2.30 -1.12 -5.76
CA PHE A 342 1.20 -1.96 -6.23
C PHE A 342 0.82 -3.11 -5.29
N ASP A 343 1.80 -3.71 -4.66
CA ASP A 343 1.65 -4.74 -3.63
C ASP A 343 0.89 -4.25 -2.39
N LEU A 344 1.16 -3.02 -1.94
CA LEU A 344 0.49 -2.39 -0.80
C LEU A 344 -0.93 -1.96 -1.14
N MET A 345 -1.15 -1.44 -2.35
CA MET A 345 -2.49 -1.14 -2.84
C MET A 345 -3.33 -2.41 -2.97
N PHE A 346 -2.73 -3.51 -3.43
CA PHE A 346 -3.39 -4.80 -3.50
C PHE A 346 -3.75 -5.33 -2.10
N ALA A 347 -2.86 -5.17 -1.11
CA ALA A 347 -3.18 -5.49 0.29
C ALA A 347 -4.38 -4.68 0.81
N LEU A 348 -4.44 -3.37 0.52
CA LEU A 348 -5.59 -2.53 0.87
C LEU A 348 -6.88 -3.05 0.23
N LEU A 349 -6.84 -3.44 -1.04
CA LEU A 349 -7.99 -4.01 -1.74
C LEU A 349 -8.43 -5.35 -1.14
N LEU A 350 -7.48 -6.23 -0.80
CA LEU A 350 -7.79 -7.45 -0.05
C LEU A 350 -8.48 -7.14 1.28
N ILE A 351 -8.00 -6.16 2.05
CA ILE A 351 -8.65 -5.74 3.30
C ILE A 351 -10.10 -5.31 3.07
N LEU A 352 -10.33 -4.45 2.07
CA LEU A 352 -11.66 -3.90 1.78
C LEU A 352 -12.63 -5.00 1.31
N PHE A 353 -12.20 -5.82 0.36
CA PHE A 353 -13.07 -6.74 -0.39
C PHE A 353 -13.04 -8.19 0.10
N TYR A 354 -12.22 -8.55 1.09
CA TYR A 354 -12.28 -9.85 1.75
C TYR A 354 -13.50 -9.93 2.67
N ASP A 355 -14.36 -10.94 2.50
CA ASP A 355 -15.45 -11.22 3.45
C ASP A 355 -15.48 -12.71 3.83
N LYS A 356 -15.11 -12.98 5.09
CA LYS A 356 -15.09 -14.33 5.65
C LYS A 356 -16.50 -14.92 5.84
N ARG A 357 -17.54 -14.09 5.93
CA ARG A 357 -18.92 -14.57 6.08
C ARG A 357 -19.38 -15.28 4.81
N CYS A 358 -19.04 -14.75 3.65
CA CYS A 358 -19.38 -15.34 2.35
C CYS A 358 -18.69 -16.68 2.09
N GLU A 359 -17.48 -16.91 2.64
CA GLU A 359 -16.81 -18.21 2.59
C GLU A 359 -17.56 -19.30 3.37
N ASN A 360 -18.15 -18.96 4.53
CA ASN A 360 -18.89 -19.93 5.33
C ASN A 360 -20.20 -20.35 4.65
N TYR A 361 -20.85 -19.42 3.94
CA TYR A 361 -22.03 -19.74 3.13
C TYR A 361 -21.71 -20.69 1.97
N GLU A 362 -20.66 -20.44 1.19
CA GLU A 362 -20.27 -21.33 0.09
C GLU A 362 -19.83 -22.72 0.58
N LYS A 363 -19.18 -22.82 1.75
CA LYS A 363 -18.82 -24.13 2.32
C LYS A 363 -20.05 -24.92 2.77
N ASN A 364 -21.02 -24.26 3.41
CA ASN A 364 -22.23 -24.92 3.88
C ASN A 364 -23.14 -25.34 2.71
N PHE A 365 -23.15 -24.59 1.60
CA PHE A 365 -23.96 -24.89 0.42
C PHE A 365 -23.39 -26.00 -0.48
N ASN A 366 -22.07 -26.24 -0.43
CA ASN A 366 -21.43 -27.34 -1.16
C ASN A 366 -21.39 -28.66 -0.36
N LEU A 367 -21.86 -28.63 0.89
CA LEU A 367 -21.96 -29.79 1.78
C LEU A 367 -23.42 -30.28 1.94
N SER A 368 -24.38 -29.51 1.43
CA SER A 368 -25.78 -29.89 1.22
C SER A 368 -25.99 -30.35 -0.21
#